data_AF-A0A8S3YS40-F1
#
_entry.id   AF-A0A8S3YS40-F1
#
_cell.length_a   1.000
_cell.length_b   1.000
_cell.length_c   1.000
_cell.angle_alpha   90.00
_cell.angle_beta   90.00
_cell.angle_gamma   90.00
#
_symmetry.space_group_name_H-M   'P 1'
#
loop_
_entity.id
_entity.type
_entity.pdbx_description
1 polymer ?
#
loop_
_entity_poly.entity_id
_entity_poly.type
_entity_poly.pdbx_seq_one_letter_code
_entity_poly.pdbx_strand_id
1 'polypeptide(L)'
;NDFSGRFSPKGKTPFIIYNGEVVSDSQFSIEYLNKKLNVDVNKDLTKEQRAVAKATQILVDEHLYWLFGYFRWVHDKTVKMVRLTMPNSSFVIWLIRRKCKAALHYQGIGRHSKEEVTHILMTDLQTLADYLGDKQFMMGPTPCEVDCSVFGILTQLIWHASDDVLENLVQEKFPSLYAYTIRMKERFWPDWDDCITHGATRAATK
;
A
#
# COMPACT_ATOMS: atom_id res chain seq x y z
N ASN A 1 13.09 -7.68 5.70
CA ASN A 1 13.17 -6.91 4.45
C ASN A 1 14.61 -6.58 4.11
N ASP A 2 15.06 -6.85 2.88
CA ASP A 2 16.36 -6.40 2.38
C ASP A 2 16.24 -4.91 1.99
N PHE A 3 17.02 -4.05 2.64
CA PHE A 3 17.06 -2.62 2.40
C PHE A 3 18.38 -2.14 1.76
N SER A 4 19.12 -3.06 1.15
CA SER A 4 20.38 -2.76 0.43
C SER A 4 20.21 -1.83 -0.78
N GLY A 5 18.99 -1.41 -1.11
CA GLY A 5 18.70 -0.60 -2.30
C GLY A 5 18.77 -1.41 -3.60
N ARG A 6 18.82 -2.74 -3.51
CA ARG A 6 18.77 -3.61 -4.68
C ARG A 6 17.38 -3.61 -5.31
N PHE A 7 17.36 -3.61 -6.63
CA PHE A 7 16.14 -3.76 -7.42
C PHE A 7 16.09 -5.18 -7.98
N SER A 8 14.87 -5.63 -8.28
CA SER A 8 14.69 -6.83 -9.09
C SER A 8 15.32 -6.66 -10.48
N PRO A 9 15.49 -7.75 -11.26
CA PRO A 9 15.87 -7.66 -12.68
C PRO A 9 14.95 -6.75 -13.53
N LYS A 10 13.72 -6.50 -13.07
CA LYS A 10 12.77 -5.56 -13.70
C LYS A 10 12.93 -4.10 -13.23
N GLY A 11 13.94 -3.79 -12.42
CA GLY A 11 14.20 -2.45 -11.90
C GLY A 11 13.16 -1.95 -10.89
N LYS A 12 12.39 -2.86 -10.28
CA LYS A 12 11.33 -2.54 -9.30
C LYS A 12 11.45 -3.34 -8.00
N THR A 13 10.83 -2.80 -6.96
CA THR A 13 10.53 -3.47 -5.69
C THR A 13 9.00 -3.51 -5.49
N PRO A 14 8.46 -4.44 -4.70
CA PRO A 14 9.13 -5.54 -4.01
C PRO A 14 9.48 -6.73 -4.93
N PHE A 15 10.39 -7.58 -4.47
CA PHE A 15 10.73 -8.87 -5.08
C PHE A 15 11.25 -9.82 -3.99
N ILE A 16 11.26 -11.12 -4.26
CA ILE A 16 11.80 -12.14 -3.35
C ILE A 16 12.95 -12.91 -3.99
N ILE A 17 13.80 -13.47 -3.14
CA ILE A 17 14.76 -14.52 -3.49
C ILE A 17 14.40 -15.73 -2.64
N TYR A 18 13.97 -16.82 -3.28
CA TYR A 18 13.55 -18.03 -2.59
C TYR A 18 14.33 -19.21 -3.14
N ASN A 19 15.16 -19.85 -2.30
CA ASN A 19 16.07 -20.93 -2.68
C ASN A 19 16.97 -20.58 -3.89
N GLY A 20 17.45 -19.34 -3.95
CA GLY A 20 18.29 -18.83 -5.04
C GLY A 20 17.52 -18.38 -6.30
N GLU A 21 16.21 -18.66 -6.39
CA GLU A 21 15.37 -18.18 -7.49
C GLU A 21 14.88 -16.75 -7.20
N VAL A 22 15.09 -15.83 -8.15
CA VAL A 22 14.63 -14.43 -8.04
C VAL A 22 13.24 -14.29 -8.67
N VAL A 23 12.25 -13.85 -7.89
CA VAL A 23 10.88 -13.62 -8.37
C VAL A 23 10.55 -12.13 -8.19
N SER A 24 10.35 -11.44 -9.31
CA SER A 24 10.02 -10.01 -9.34
C SER A 24 8.52 -9.80 -9.24
N ASP A 25 8.08 -8.68 -8.63
CA ASP A 25 6.67 -8.30 -8.40
C ASP A 25 6.01 -9.01 -7.21
N SER A 26 5.20 -8.30 -6.43
CA SER A 26 4.52 -8.87 -5.25
C SER A 26 3.51 -9.93 -5.62
N GLN A 27 2.71 -9.73 -6.68
CA GLN A 27 1.67 -10.69 -7.07
C GLN A 27 2.31 -11.99 -7.55
N PHE A 28 3.31 -11.90 -8.43
CA PHE A 28 4.04 -13.09 -8.87
C PHE A 28 4.81 -13.76 -7.73
N SER A 29 5.29 -13.00 -6.74
CA SER A 29 5.92 -13.57 -5.54
C SER A 29 4.90 -14.38 -4.71
N ILE A 30 3.69 -13.85 -4.51
CA ILE A 30 2.62 -14.55 -3.79
C ILE A 30 2.22 -15.83 -4.54
N GLU A 31 1.97 -15.75 -5.85
CA GLU A 31 1.61 -16.89 -6.69
C GLU A 31 2.70 -17.98 -6.68
N TYR A 32 3.97 -17.57 -6.77
CA TYR A 32 5.11 -18.48 -6.70
C TYR A 32 5.19 -19.19 -5.35
N LEU A 33 5.04 -18.47 -4.23
CA LEU A 33 5.08 -19.05 -2.88
C LEU A 33 3.88 -19.97 -2.62
N ASN A 34 2.67 -19.57 -3.02
CA ASN A 34 1.48 -20.41 -2.95
C ASN A 34 1.71 -21.77 -3.65
N LYS A 35 2.29 -21.73 -4.85
CA LYS A 35 2.64 -22.95 -5.60
C LYS A 35 3.75 -23.76 -4.93
N LYS A 36 4.85 -23.13 -4.50
CA LYS A 36 6.01 -23.84 -3.92
C LYS A 36 5.73 -24.41 -2.53
N LEU A 37 4.88 -23.76 -1.75
CA LEU A 37 4.52 -24.16 -0.39
C LEU A 37 3.20 -24.94 -0.31
N ASN A 38 2.51 -25.13 -1.44
CA ASN A 38 1.19 -25.76 -1.52
C ASN A 38 0.17 -25.10 -0.56
N VAL A 39 0.12 -23.77 -0.60
CA VAL A 39 -0.81 -22.95 0.18
C VAL A 39 -1.74 -22.20 -0.78
N ASP A 40 -3.01 -22.06 -0.40
CA ASP A 40 -3.95 -21.16 -1.07
C ASP A 40 -4.61 -20.26 -0.01
N VAL A 41 -4.21 -18.99 0.00
CA VAL A 41 -4.71 -17.95 0.91
C VAL A 41 -6.18 -17.59 0.59
N ASN A 42 -6.66 -17.94 -0.61
CA ASN A 42 -8.01 -17.68 -1.08
C ASN A 42 -8.87 -18.97 -1.13
N LYS A 43 -8.41 -20.08 -0.52
CA LYS A 43 -9.03 -21.42 -0.65
C LYS A 43 -10.53 -21.45 -0.32
N ASP A 44 -10.95 -20.64 0.64
CA ASP A 44 -12.33 -20.62 1.14
C ASP A 44 -13.25 -19.67 0.34
N LEU A 45 -12.69 -18.97 -0.67
CA LEU A 45 -13.45 -18.03 -1.49
C LEU A 45 -14.16 -18.72 -2.66
N THR A 46 -15.44 -18.40 -2.84
CA THR A 46 -16.19 -18.75 -4.04
C THR A 46 -15.64 -18.04 -5.28
N LYS A 47 -16.02 -18.51 -6.48
CA LYS A 47 -15.62 -17.87 -7.74
C LYS A 47 -16.04 -16.39 -7.81
N GLU A 48 -17.23 -16.09 -7.30
CA GLU A 48 -17.74 -14.72 -7.22
C GLU A 48 -16.90 -13.88 -6.25
N GLN A 49 -16.64 -14.37 -5.04
CA GLN A 49 -15.80 -13.67 -4.08
C GLN A 49 -14.39 -13.42 -4.62
N ARG A 50 -13.80 -14.38 -5.35
CA ARG A 50 -12.50 -14.17 -6.01
C ARG A 50 -12.55 -13.07 -7.08
N ALA A 51 -13.64 -12.98 -7.83
CA ALA A 51 -13.81 -11.90 -8.81
C ALA A 51 -13.93 -10.53 -8.14
N VAL A 52 -14.71 -10.43 -7.06
CA VAL A 52 -14.84 -9.20 -6.28
C VAL A 52 -13.51 -8.84 -5.61
N ALA A 53 -12.81 -9.81 -5.03
CA ALA A 53 -11.47 -9.59 -4.46
C ALA A 53 -10.50 -9.04 -5.49
N LYS A 54 -10.55 -9.53 -6.74
CA LYS A 54 -9.71 -8.99 -7.80
C LYS A 54 -10.07 -7.55 -8.16
N ALA A 55 -11.36 -7.23 -8.24
CA ALA A 55 -11.82 -5.86 -8.49
C ALA A 55 -11.39 -4.90 -7.37
N THR A 56 -11.54 -5.32 -6.11
CA THR A 56 -11.07 -4.57 -4.93
C THR A 56 -9.55 -4.39 -4.95
N GLN A 57 -8.79 -5.43 -5.31
CA GLN A 57 -7.34 -5.33 -5.46
C GLN A 57 -6.96 -4.30 -6.54
N ILE A 58 -7.64 -4.28 -7.69
CA ILE A 58 -7.39 -3.30 -8.76
C ILE A 58 -7.72 -1.88 -8.29
N LEU A 59 -8.85 -1.68 -7.60
CA LEU A 59 -9.20 -0.38 -7.00
C LEU A 59 -8.08 0.12 -6.09
N VAL A 60 -7.50 -0.77 -5.28
CA VAL A 60 -6.44 -0.39 -4.35
C VAL A 60 -5.11 -0.15 -5.05
N ASP A 61 -4.63 -1.14 -5.80
CA ASP A 61 -3.27 -1.18 -6.33
C ASP A 61 -3.11 -0.27 -7.57
N GLU A 62 -4.18 -0.07 -8.36
CA GLU A 62 -4.15 0.68 -9.63
C GLU A 62 -4.95 1.98 -9.60
N HIS A 63 -5.61 2.32 -8.49
CA HIS A 63 -6.32 3.60 -8.36
C HIS A 63 -5.95 4.35 -7.06
N LEU A 64 -6.28 3.80 -5.88
CA LEU A 64 -5.94 4.42 -4.59
C LEU A 64 -4.43 4.66 -4.42
N TYR A 65 -3.59 3.75 -4.91
CA TYR A 65 -2.14 3.93 -4.95
C TYR A 65 -1.72 5.23 -5.64
N TRP A 66 -2.33 5.56 -6.78
CA TRP A 66 -2.01 6.78 -7.52
C TRP A 66 -2.54 8.04 -6.82
N LEU A 67 -3.72 7.96 -6.19
CA LEU A 67 -4.28 9.06 -5.39
C LEU A 67 -3.35 9.39 -4.22
N PHE A 68 -2.92 8.38 -3.47
CA PHE A 68 -1.93 8.56 -2.42
C PHE A 68 -0.59 9.07 -2.95
N GLY A 69 -0.14 8.55 -4.10
CA GLY A 69 1.05 9.03 -4.80
C GLY A 69 0.98 10.52 -5.16
N TYR A 70 -0.20 11.02 -5.57
CA TYR A 70 -0.43 12.43 -5.82
C TYR A 70 -0.19 13.27 -4.58
N PHE A 71 -0.83 12.91 -3.46
CA PHE A 71 -0.69 13.65 -2.21
C PHE A 71 0.77 13.68 -1.73
N ARG A 72 1.46 12.54 -1.80
CA ARG A 72 2.86 12.45 -1.34
C ARG A 72 3.87 13.15 -2.26
N TRP A 73 3.74 13.02 -3.58
CA TRP A 73 4.78 13.46 -4.53
C TRP A 73 4.45 14.76 -5.26
N VAL A 74 3.19 15.18 -5.28
CA VAL A 74 2.73 16.40 -5.96
C VAL A 74 2.27 17.45 -4.95
N HIS A 75 1.35 17.10 -4.05
CA HIS A 75 0.77 18.04 -3.09
C HIS A 75 1.71 18.39 -1.93
N ASP A 76 2.25 17.39 -1.23
CA ASP A 76 3.22 17.63 -0.15
C ASP A 76 4.51 18.21 -0.72
N LYS A 77 4.68 19.53 -0.62
CA LYS A 77 5.86 20.27 -1.09
C LYS A 77 7.10 20.02 -0.23
N THR A 78 6.91 19.58 1.01
CA THR A 78 7.96 19.39 2.02
C THR A 78 8.47 17.95 2.10
N VAL A 79 7.71 16.99 1.55
CA VAL A 79 8.04 15.56 1.53
C VAL A 79 8.36 15.02 2.93
N LYS A 80 7.60 15.45 3.94
CA LYS A 80 8.00 15.32 5.36
C LYS A 80 8.28 13.87 5.76
N MET A 81 7.56 12.93 5.14
CA MET A 81 7.64 11.50 5.44
C MET A 81 8.75 10.76 4.67
N VAL A 82 9.37 11.38 3.67
CA VAL A 82 10.46 10.76 2.91
C VAL A 82 11.80 11.20 3.51
N ARG A 83 12.37 10.34 4.35
CA ARG A 83 13.71 10.53 4.91
C ARG A 83 14.72 9.70 4.13
N LEU A 84 15.61 10.36 3.41
CA LEU A 84 16.75 9.71 2.76
C LEU A 84 18.04 10.16 3.44
N THR A 85 18.72 9.23 4.12
CA THR A 85 19.96 9.45 4.86
C THR A 85 21.18 9.20 3.97
N MET A 86 21.34 10.02 2.92
CA MET A 86 22.41 9.89 1.92
C MET A 86 22.93 11.28 1.51
N PRO A 87 24.19 11.41 1.03
CA PRO A 87 24.68 12.64 0.42
C PRO A 87 23.76 13.13 -0.70
N ASN A 88 23.53 14.44 -0.81
CA ASN A 88 22.68 15.06 -1.82
C ASN A 88 21.21 14.58 -1.83
N SER A 89 20.68 14.15 -0.68
CA SER A 89 19.30 13.65 -0.54
C SER A 89 18.25 14.59 -1.11
N SER A 90 18.39 15.91 -0.94
CA SER A 90 17.46 16.90 -1.52
C SER A 90 17.39 16.84 -3.05
N PHE A 91 18.52 16.66 -3.73
CA PHE A 91 18.56 16.53 -5.20
C PHE A 91 17.93 15.21 -5.65
N VAL A 92 18.20 14.11 -4.94
CA VAL A 92 17.61 12.79 -5.23
C VAL A 92 16.09 12.84 -5.04
N ILE A 93 15.61 13.44 -3.95
CA ILE A 93 14.17 13.64 -3.68
C ILE A 93 13.54 14.49 -4.79
N TRP A 94 14.20 15.58 -5.21
CA TRP A 94 13.73 16.39 -6.34
C TRP A 94 13.60 15.58 -7.63
N LEU A 95 14.59 14.74 -7.96
CA LEU A 95 14.54 13.89 -9.15
C LEU A 95 13.41 12.85 -9.08
N ILE A 96 13.22 12.22 -7.91
CA ILE A 96 12.12 11.28 -7.67
C ILE A 96 10.77 11.97 -7.85
N ARG A 97 10.57 13.13 -7.21
CA ARG A 97 9.35 13.95 -7.37
C ARG A 97 9.06 14.26 -8.83
N ARG A 98 10.07 14.68 -9.60
CA ARG A 98 9.91 14.99 -11.02
C ARG A 98 9.42 13.77 -11.80
N LYS A 99 9.98 12.58 -11.54
CA LYS A 99 9.57 11.32 -12.16
C LYS A 99 8.15 10.91 -11.73
N CYS A 100 7.83 10.97 -10.45
CA CYS A 100 6.51 10.64 -9.92
C CYS A 100 5.43 11.56 -10.48
N LYS A 101 5.68 12.88 -10.54
CA LYS A 101 4.75 13.85 -11.13
C LYS A 101 4.49 13.56 -12.61
N ALA A 102 5.53 13.21 -13.39
CA ALA A 102 5.36 12.82 -14.77
C ALA A 102 4.54 11.51 -14.90
N ALA A 103 4.83 10.49 -14.09
CA ALA A 103 4.09 9.23 -14.09
C ALA A 103 2.61 9.42 -13.73
N LEU A 104 2.31 10.19 -12.68
CA LEU A 104 0.95 10.57 -12.29
C LEU A 104 0.22 11.33 -13.41
N HIS A 105 0.93 12.23 -14.08
CA HIS A 105 0.36 12.91 -15.23
C HIS A 105 0.05 11.91 -16.34
N TYR A 106 0.94 10.99 -16.71
CA TYR A 106 0.65 9.99 -17.75
C TYR A 106 -0.49 9.04 -17.36
N GLN A 107 -0.57 8.64 -16.09
CA GLN A 107 -1.62 7.75 -15.61
C GLN A 107 -3.02 8.42 -15.62
N GLY A 108 -3.11 9.71 -15.34
CA GLY A 108 -4.38 10.44 -15.39
C GLY A 108 -4.63 11.30 -14.14
N ILE A 109 -4.41 10.74 -12.95
CA ILE A 109 -4.69 11.42 -11.67
C ILE A 109 -3.93 12.75 -11.55
N GLY A 110 -2.69 12.82 -12.07
CA GLY A 110 -1.88 14.04 -12.04
C GLY A 110 -2.39 15.19 -12.93
N ARG A 111 -3.51 15.02 -13.64
CA ARG A 111 -4.18 16.09 -14.40
C ARG A 111 -5.23 16.86 -13.59
N HIS A 112 -5.71 16.26 -12.51
CA HIS A 112 -6.79 16.80 -11.69
C HIS A 112 -6.29 17.85 -10.69
N SER A 113 -7.21 18.72 -10.26
CA SER A 113 -6.97 19.64 -9.14
C SER A 113 -6.86 18.89 -7.82
N LYS A 114 -6.36 19.56 -6.78
CA LYS A 114 -6.27 18.97 -5.43
C LYS A 114 -7.67 18.57 -4.94
N GLU A 115 -8.65 19.43 -5.17
CA GLU A 115 -10.04 19.26 -4.73
C GLU A 115 -10.69 18.07 -5.44
N GLU A 116 -10.46 17.92 -6.74
CA GLU A 116 -10.93 16.78 -7.53
C GLU A 116 -10.29 15.46 -7.05
N VAL A 117 -8.96 15.43 -6.86
CA VAL A 117 -8.26 14.24 -6.34
C VAL A 117 -8.74 13.87 -4.94
N THR A 118 -8.99 14.87 -4.09
CA THR A 118 -9.54 14.66 -2.74
C THR A 118 -10.94 14.06 -2.82
N HIS A 119 -11.80 14.55 -3.71
CA HIS A 119 -13.12 14.00 -3.92
C HIS A 119 -13.08 12.55 -4.41
N ILE A 120 -12.22 12.25 -5.38
CA ILE A 120 -12.03 10.88 -5.89
C ILE A 120 -11.56 9.95 -4.76
N LEU A 121 -10.57 10.37 -3.97
CA LEU A 121 -10.09 9.60 -2.82
C LEU A 121 -11.21 9.31 -1.81
N MET A 122 -12.01 10.31 -1.45
CA MET A 122 -13.13 10.12 -0.52
C MET A 122 -14.15 9.13 -1.06
N THR A 123 -14.47 9.19 -2.35
CA THR A 123 -15.41 8.27 -3.01
C THR A 123 -14.90 6.83 -3.02
N ASP A 124 -13.61 6.63 -3.31
CA ASP A 124 -13.01 5.29 -3.31
C ASP A 124 -12.94 4.70 -1.89
N LEU A 125 -12.55 5.50 -0.90
CA LEU A 125 -12.54 5.08 0.50
C LEU A 125 -13.95 4.77 0.99
N GLN A 126 -14.96 5.56 0.60
CA GLN A 126 -16.36 5.25 0.91
C GLN A 126 -16.78 3.93 0.26
N THR A 127 -16.39 3.69 -1.00
CA THR A 127 -16.69 2.43 -1.70
C THR A 127 -16.08 1.23 -0.97
N LEU A 128 -14.84 1.33 -0.49
CA LEU A 128 -14.22 0.30 0.34
C LEU A 128 -14.91 0.14 1.69
N ALA A 129 -15.31 1.23 2.34
CA ALA A 129 -16.00 1.21 3.63
C ALA A 129 -17.38 0.55 3.51
N ASP A 130 -18.14 0.89 2.47
CA ASP A 130 -19.44 0.31 2.14
C ASP A 130 -19.30 -1.17 1.79
N TYR A 131 -18.28 -1.50 0.98
CA TYR A 131 -18.01 -2.89 0.63
C TYR A 131 -17.59 -3.70 1.86
N LEU A 132 -16.79 -3.16 2.79
CA LEU A 132 -16.45 -3.83 4.05
C LEU A 132 -17.72 -4.05 4.89
N GLY A 133 -18.53 -3.01 5.09
CA GLY A 133 -19.70 -3.04 5.95
C GLY A 133 -19.36 -3.59 7.34
N ASP A 134 -20.12 -4.57 7.82
CA ASP A 134 -19.91 -5.23 9.12
C ASP A 134 -18.92 -6.42 9.06
N LYS A 135 -18.29 -6.68 7.90
CA LYS A 135 -17.37 -7.82 7.78
C LYS A 135 -16.09 -7.57 8.58
N GLN A 136 -15.52 -8.67 9.11
CA GLN A 136 -14.24 -8.60 9.80
C GLN A 136 -13.09 -8.31 8.83
N PHE A 137 -13.13 -8.93 7.65
CA PHE A 137 -12.19 -8.78 6.55
C PHE A 137 -12.93 -8.61 5.22
N MET A 138 -12.24 -8.23 4.15
CA MET A 138 -12.89 -7.83 2.90
C MET A 138 -13.82 -8.90 2.32
N MET A 139 -13.43 -10.17 2.42
CA MET A 139 -14.23 -11.29 1.91
C MET A 139 -14.99 -12.08 2.99
N GLY A 140 -14.98 -11.64 4.25
CA GLY A 140 -15.74 -12.27 5.32
C GLY A 140 -14.97 -12.42 6.64
N PRO A 141 -15.05 -13.58 7.33
CA PRO A 141 -14.51 -13.75 8.68
C PRO A 141 -13.01 -14.06 8.73
N THR A 142 -12.41 -14.49 7.60
CA THR A 142 -10.98 -14.82 7.51
C THR A 142 -10.28 -13.86 6.54
N PRO A 143 -9.05 -13.42 6.86
CA PRO A 143 -8.28 -12.59 5.95
C PRO A 143 -7.85 -13.43 4.74
N CYS A 144 -7.84 -12.79 3.58
CA CYS A 144 -7.43 -13.36 2.32
C CYS A 144 -6.42 -12.44 1.61
N GLU A 145 -6.01 -12.78 0.39
CA GLU A 145 -4.94 -12.06 -0.29
C GLU A 145 -5.25 -10.57 -0.52
N VAL A 146 -6.50 -10.22 -0.83
CA VAL A 146 -6.88 -8.81 -1.07
C VAL A 146 -6.76 -7.96 0.19
N ASP A 147 -6.88 -8.56 1.38
CA ASP A 147 -6.69 -7.85 2.64
C ASP A 147 -5.25 -7.35 2.78
N CYS A 148 -4.27 -8.03 2.17
CA CYS A 148 -2.89 -7.55 2.13
C CYS A 148 -2.75 -6.24 1.33
N SER A 149 -3.38 -6.15 0.15
CA SER A 149 -3.36 -4.93 -0.67
C SER A 149 -4.08 -3.78 0.04
N VAL A 150 -5.30 -4.02 0.54
CA VAL A 150 -6.09 -3.01 1.28
C VAL A 150 -5.34 -2.52 2.51
N PHE A 151 -4.85 -3.44 3.34
CA PHE A 151 -4.07 -3.07 4.52
C PHE A 151 -2.85 -2.24 4.13
N GLY A 152 -2.13 -2.65 3.08
CA GLY A 152 -0.98 -1.93 2.54
C GLY A 152 -1.28 -0.46 2.27
N ILE A 153 -2.34 -0.14 1.52
CA ILE A 153 -2.66 1.26 1.20
C ILE A 153 -3.22 2.02 2.40
N LEU A 154 -4.04 1.38 3.25
CA LEU A 154 -4.62 2.05 4.42
C LEU A 154 -3.54 2.40 5.45
N THR A 155 -2.53 1.54 5.65
CA THR A 155 -1.40 1.86 6.53
C THR A 155 -0.66 3.12 6.06
N GLN A 156 -0.54 3.29 4.75
CA GLN A 156 0.09 4.46 4.17
C GLN A 156 -0.75 5.74 4.38
N LEU A 157 -2.07 5.65 4.23
CA LEU A 157 -2.98 6.76 4.45
C LEU A 157 -3.11 7.13 5.95
N ILE A 158 -2.98 6.17 6.86
CA ILE A 158 -3.11 6.41 8.31
C ILE A 158 -1.79 6.92 8.91
N TRP A 159 -0.67 6.24 8.65
CA TRP A 159 0.60 6.54 9.34
C TRP A 159 1.62 7.28 8.48
N HIS A 160 1.40 7.41 7.17
CA HIS A 160 2.28 8.14 6.26
C HIS A 160 1.57 9.30 5.54
N ALA A 161 0.46 9.77 6.09
CA ALA A 161 -0.15 11.05 5.77
C ALA A 161 0.62 12.19 6.45
N SER A 162 1.02 13.21 5.71
CA SER A 162 1.74 14.38 6.25
C SER A 162 1.25 15.72 5.74
N ASP A 163 0.08 15.72 5.10
CA ASP A 163 -0.57 16.92 4.60
C ASP A 163 -1.93 17.14 5.28
N ASP A 164 -2.46 18.33 5.03
CA ASP A 164 -3.70 18.87 5.59
C ASP A 164 -4.95 18.07 5.20
N VAL A 165 -4.88 17.24 4.17
CA VAL A 165 -6.02 16.48 3.65
C VAL A 165 -6.04 15.06 4.22
N LEU A 166 -4.88 14.41 4.23
CA LEU A 166 -4.78 13.00 4.59
C LEU A 166 -4.64 12.78 6.10
N GLU A 167 -4.13 13.77 6.84
CA GLU A 167 -3.94 13.65 8.29
C GLU A 167 -5.27 13.32 8.98
N ASN A 168 -5.29 12.19 9.71
CA ASN A 168 -6.46 11.62 10.39
C ASN A 168 -7.70 11.32 9.51
N LEU A 169 -7.63 11.49 8.18
CA LEU A 169 -8.78 11.33 7.27
C LEU A 169 -9.50 10.00 7.45
N VAL A 170 -8.75 8.90 7.46
CA VAL A 170 -9.32 7.55 7.59
C VAL A 170 -9.94 7.34 8.97
N GLN A 171 -9.30 7.84 10.03
CA GLN A 171 -9.81 7.72 11.40
C GLN A 171 -11.11 8.51 11.61
N GLU A 172 -11.19 9.73 11.06
CA GLU A 172 -12.33 10.63 11.29
C GLU A 172 -13.51 10.36 10.36
N LYS A 173 -13.26 10.02 9.09
CA LYS A 173 -14.31 9.87 8.07
C LYS A 173 -14.68 8.41 7.79
N PHE A 174 -13.76 7.48 8.01
CA PHE A 174 -13.94 6.07 7.67
C PHE A 174 -13.57 5.14 8.85
N PRO A 175 -14.24 5.29 10.02
CA PRO A 175 -13.87 4.56 11.24
C PRO A 175 -13.92 3.04 11.09
N SER A 176 -14.77 2.50 10.21
CA SER A 176 -14.81 1.06 9.90
C SER A 176 -13.51 0.57 9.24
N LEU A 177 -12.97 1.34 8.29
CA LEU A 177 -11.67 1.06 7.65
C LEU A 177 -10.51 1.25 8.63
N TYR A 178 -10.57 2.26 9.49
CA TYR A 178 -9.58 2.43 10.55
C TYR A 178 -9.56 1.22 11.48
N ALA A 179 -10.71 0.81 12.01
CA ALA A 179 -10.84 -0.36 12.88
C ALA A 179 -10.39 -1.66 12.17
N TYR A 180 -10.73 -1.83 10.89
CA TYR A 180 -10.23 -2.92 10.06
C TYR A 180 -8.70 -2.94 9.98
N THR A 181 -8.09 -1.77 9.76
CA THR A 181 -6.63 -1.67 9.64
C THR A 181 -5.96 -2.00 10.96
N ILE A 182 -6.50 -1.54 12.10
CA ILE A 182 -5.98 -1.90 13.43
C ILE A 182 -6.07 -3.42 13.66
N ARG A 183 -7.21 -4.06 13.32
CA ARG A 183 -7.34 -5.53 13.44
C ARG A 183 -6.30 -6.29 12.61
N MET A 184 -6.05 -5.86 11.36
CA MET A 184 -5.02 -6.46 10.51
C MET A 184 -3.63 -6.27 11.11
N LYS A 185 -3.31 -5.06 11.60
CA LYS A 185 -2.04 -4.75 12.26
C LYS A 185 -1.82 -5.66 13.47
N GLU A 186 -2.75 -5.68 14.42
CA GLU A 186 -2.60 -6.44 15.68
C GLU A 186 -2.52 -7.95 15.45
N ARG A 187 -3.23 -8.47 14.43
CA ARG A 187 -3.23 -9.90 14.12
C ARG A 187 -1.91 -10.40 13.54
N PHE A 188 -1.29 -9.63 12.65
CA PHE A 188 -0.14 -10.08 11.86
C PHE A 188 1.20 -9.45 12.28
N TRP A 189 1.16 -8.33 13.00
CA TRP A 189 2.32 -7.62 13.54
C TRP A 189 2.12 -7.28 15.02
N PRO A 190 2.07 -8.29 15.91
CA PRO A 190 2.09 -8.03 17.35
C PRO A 190 3.36 -7.31 17.81
N ASP A 191 4.43 -7.39 17.01
CA ASP A 191 5.72 -6.72 17.14
C ASP A 191 5.84 -5.49 16.20
N TRP A 192 4.73 -4.83 15.86
CA TRP A 192 4.69 -3.69 14.94
C TRP A 192 5.71 -2.61 15.31
N ASP A 193 5.76 -2.20 16.58
CA ASP A 193 6.63 -1.11 17.04
C ASP A 193 8.13 -1.50 16.97
N ASP A 194 8.46 -2.80 17.05
CA ASP A 194 9.82 -3.31 16.85
C ASP A 194 10.19 -3.39 15.35
N CYS A 195 9.19 -3.60 14.49
CA CYS A 195 9.36 -3.78 13.05
C CYS A 195 9.42 -2.47 12.26
N ILE A 196 8.80 -1.39 12.77
CA ILE A 196 8.83 -0.10 12.09
C ILE A 196 10.23 0.49 12.15
N THR A 197 10.75 0.84 10.97
CA THR A 197 12.02 1.54 10.86
C THR A 197 11.80 2.97 11.37
N HIS A 198 12.30 3.33 12.56
CA HIS A 198 12.27 4.70 13.10
C HIS A 198 13.17 5.68 12.30
N GLY A 199 13.12 5.64 10.97
CA GLY A 199 14.02 6.37 10.06
C GLY A 199 15.35 5.65 9.79
N ALA A 200 15.52 4.40 10.24
CA ALA A 200 16.66 3.56 9.94
C ALA A 200 16.27 2.08 9.84
N THR A 201 16.98 1.34 9.00
CA THR A 201 16.76 -0.08 8.75
C THR A 201 17.32 -0.92 9.90
N ARG A 202 16.43 -1.54 10.68
CA ARG A 202 16.81 -2.60 11.63
C ARG A 202 16.61 -3.95 10.93
N ALA A 203 17.53 -4.88 11.13
CA ALA A 203 17.28 -6.27 10.77
C ALA A 203 16.10 -6.76 11.62
N ALA A 204 15.08 -7.36 10.99
CA ALA A 204 13.98 -7.99 11.72
C ALA A 204 14.57 -9.02 12.69
N THR A 205 14.07 -9.05 13.92
CA THR A 205 14.59 -9.93 15.00
C THR A 205 14.22 -11.39 14.83
N LYS A 206 13.54 -11.77 13.73
CA LYS A 206 13.23 -13.14 13.33
C LYS A 206 13.31 -13.28 11.82
#